data_AF-A0A836VXH1-F1
#
_entry.id   AF-A0A836VXH1-F1
#
_cell.length_a   1.000
_cell.length_b   1.000
_cell.length_c   1.000
_cell.angle_alpha   90.00
_cell.angle_beta   90.00
_cell.angle_gamma   90.00
#
_symmetry.space_group_name_H-M   'P 1'
#
loop_
_entity.id
_entity.type
_entity.pdbx_description
1 polymer ?
#
loop_
_entity_poly.entity_id
_entity_poly.type
_entity_poly.pdbx_seq_one_letter_code
_entity_poly.pdbx_strand_id
1 'polypeptide(L)'
;MRKEIAITLILILLMLTPKHLAYAENRKYTISGHVTDIDGKPLKNARIIVFKIQGSVWKLINITYTDTYGRYNVKVTEGKYKIIITHDLNTTPGFDYTIHTKEIQVSNNIQVNFTLMKAATIMVKGEAITAATDETAKYVEYRVEILNGSEKPGLMKNFGVLFEYTKNIGITDKTIIIPAELKVNIIVEAAFLIEREMKTIKFNLTDNPIKLSQGEYLEIEIQKASLAHSIKMVENILLETQELIREAEQKGFYMTIFKSKLSRIEGLILSSKTKLENKKYEACYVDLREAYISIINIKEKIKTTFAEASSS
;
A
#
# COMPACT_ATOMS: atom_id res chain seq x y z
N MET A 1 53.41 -45.86 43.40
CA MET A 1 52.29 -44.88 43.37
C MET A 1 52.64 -43.56 42.63
N ARG A 2 53.41 -43.60 41.53
CA ARG A 2 53.79 -42.37 40.78
C ARG A 2 53.99 -42.55 39.26
N LYS A 3 53.70 -43.73 38.70
CA LYS A 3 53.84 -44.02 37.25
C LYS A 3 52.54 -44.39 36.53
N GLU A 4 51.44 -44.66 37.24
CA GLU A 4 50.15 -44.98 36.60
C GLU A 4 49.22 -43.77 36.44
N ILE A 5 49.49 -42.66 37.14
CA ILE A 5 48.68 -41.43 37.03
C ILE A 5 49.12 -40.59 35.80
N ALA A 6 50.32 -40.82 35.28
CA ALA A 6 50.85 -40.06 34.14
C ALA A 6 50.27 -40.50 32.79
N ILE A 7 49.82 -41.74 32.66
CA ILE A 7 49.29 -42.28 31.39
C ILE A 7 47.81 -41.92 31.21
N THR A 8 47.06 -41.78 32.31
CA THR A 8 45.65 -41.36 32.26
C THR A 8 45.47 -39.87 31.94
N LEU A 9 46.42 -39.00 32.31
CA LEU A 9 46.34 -37.57 31.95
C LEU A 9 46.68 -37.28 30.47
N ILE A 10 47.51 -38.09 29.83
CA ILE A 10 47.86 -37.92 28.41
C ILE A 10 46.72 -38.38 27.49
N LEU A 11 45.91 -39.36 27.92
CA LEU A 11 44.72 -39.79 27.16
C LEU A 11 43.58 -38.77 27.21
N ILE A 12 43.45 -38.02 28.31
CA ILE A 12 42.42 -36.97 28.46
C ILE A 12 42.83 -35.68 27.72
N LEU A 13 44.13 -35.41 27.60
CA LEU A 13 44.63 -34.24 26.86
C LEU A 13 44.61 -34.42 25.33
N LEU A 14 44.53 -35.67 24.82
CA LEU A 14 44.39 -35.94 23.39
C LEU A 14 42.94 -35.78 22.85
N MET A 15 41.95 -35.63 23.74
CA MET A 15 40.57 -35.27 23.33
C MET A 15 40.38 -33.75 23.13
N LEU A 16 41.45 -32.97 23.28
CA LEU A 16 41.45 -31.51 23.07
C LEU A 16 42.05 -31.14 21.70
N THR A 17 41.56 -31.74 20.61
CA THR A 17 41.60 -31.11 19.29
C THR A 17 40.44 -31.61 18.41
N PRO A 18 40.00 -30.80 17.46
CA PRO A 18 39.52 -29.43 17.60
C PRO A 18 38.03 -29.49 18.00
N LYS A 19 37.50 -28.46 18.66
CA LYS A 19 36.09 -28.14 18.42
C LYS A 19 35.97 -28.11 16.91
N HIS A 20 35.24 -29.03 16.31
CA HIS A 20 34.70 -28.81 14.99
C HIS A 20 33.95 -27.48 15.10
N LEU A 21 34.65 -26.37 14.84
CA LEU A 21 34.16 -25.43 13.86
C LEU A 21 33.90 -26.32 12.64
N ALA A 22 32.72 -26.94 12.64
CA ALA A 22 31.98 -27.08 11.43
C ALA A 22 31.91 -25.64 10.94
N TYR A 23 32.92 -25.25 10.16
CA TYR A 23 32.71 -24.36 9.07
C TYR A 23 31.56 -25.04 8.35
N ALA A 24 30.33 -24.61 8.65
CA ALA A 24 29.21 -24.94 7.82
C ALA A 24 29.69 -24.46 6.46
N GLU A 25 30.17 -25.40 5.65
CA GLU A 25 30.55 -25.13 4.29
C GLU A 25 29.30 -24.50 3.71
N ASN A 26 29.35 -23.19 3.48
CA ASN A 26 28.15 -22.41 3.31
C ASN A 26 27.68 -22.70 1.88
N ARG A 27 27.04 -23.88 1.72
CA ARG A 27 26.76 -24.49 0.44
C ARG A 27 26.04 -23.45 -0.39
N LYS A 28 26.69 -23.08 -1.48
CA LYS A 28 26.16 -22.08 -2.39
C LYS A 28 25.30 -22.81 -3.41
N TYR A 29 24.04 -22.44 -3.45
CA TYR A 29 23.09 -22.81 -4.47
C TYR A 29 22.99 -21.69 -5.51
N THR A 30 22.53 -22.05 -6.69
CA THR A 30 22.30 -21.11 -7.78
C THR A 30 20.80 -20.94 -7.96
N ILE A 31 20.32 -19.70 -7.80
CA ILE A 31 19.05 -19.26 -8.35
C ILE A 31 19.35 -18.84 -9.79
N SER A 32 18.67 -19.45 -10.76
CA SER A 32 18.81 -19.09 -12.17
C SER A 32 17.45 -18.90 -12.81
N GLY A 33 17.37 -18.27 -13.97
CA GLY A 33 16.11 -18.20 -14.69
C GLY A 33 16.19 -17.34 -15.93
N HIS A 34 15.03 -17.22 -16.58
CA HIS A 34 14.83 -16.37 -17.74
C HIS A 34 13.72 -15.35 -17.45
N VAL A 35 13.88 -14.13 -17.94
CA VAL A 35 12.88 -13.08 -17.94
C VAL A 35 12.47 -12.80 -19.37
N THR A 36 11.17 -12.90 -19.63
CA THR A 36 10.54 -12.66 -20.93
C THR A 36 9.39 -11.67 -20.76
N ASP A 37 8.96 -11.06 -21.86
CA ASP A 37 7.65 -10.42 -21.90
C ASP A 37 6.55 -11.43 -22.27
N ILE A 38 5.31 -10.96 -22.28
CA ILE A 38 4.14 -11.78 -22.61
C ILE A 38 4.14 -12.32 -24.05
N ASP A 39 4.89 -11.68 -24.94
CA ASP A 39 5.06 -12.07 -26.34
C ASP A 39 6.19 -13.12 -26.49
N GLY A 40 6.82 -13.52 -25.38
CA GLY A 40 7.91 -14.50 -25.33
C GLY A 40 9.29 -13.92 -25.64
N LYS A 41 9.40 -12.59 -25.82
CA LYS A 41 10.67 -11.94 -26.14
C LYS A 41 11.55 -11.90 -24.88
N PRO A 42 12.83 -12.30 -24.96
CA PRO A 42 13.75 -12.16 -23.84
C PRO A 42 14.00 -10.70 -23.49
N LEU A 43 13.94 -10.36 -22.21
CA LEU A 43 14.18 -9.00 -21.72
C LEU A 43 15.63 -8.88 -21.26
N LYS A 44 16.44 -8.16 -22.02
CA LYS A 44 17.83 -7.82 -21.67
C LYS A 44 17.85 -6.70 -20.63
N ASN A 45 18.79 -6.75 -19.69
CA ASN A 45 18.95 -5.74 -18.64
C ASN A 45 17.71 -5.58 -17.73
N ALA A 46 16.85 -6.60 -17.64
CA ALA A 46 15.85 -6.67 -16.59
C ALA A 46 16.58 -6.80 -15.25
N ARG A 47 16.20 -5.96 -14.29
CA ARG A 47 16.85 -5.86 -12.99
C ARG A 47 16.25 -6.92 -12.07
N ILE A 48 17.13 -7.71 -11.45
CA ILE A 48 16.78 -8.77 -10.50
C ILE A 48 17.27 -8.35 -9.13
N ILE A 49 16.36 -8.20 -8.18
CA ILE A 49 16.64 -7.76 -6.82
C ILE A 49 16.33 -8.92 -5.89
N VAL A 50 17.35 -9.39 -5.17
CA VAL A 50 17.26 -10.60 -4.35
C VAL A 50 17.40 -10.23 -2.88
N PHE A 51 16.34 -10.47 -2.11
CA PHE A 51 16.32 -10.34 -0.66
C PHE A 51 16.33 -11.72 0.00
N LYS A 52 16.98 -11.83 1.16
CA LYS A 52 16.93 -13.01 2.04
C LYS A 52 16.30 -12.62 3.37
N ILE A 53 15.44 -13.48 3.90
CA ILE A 53 14.91 -13.27 5.24
C ILE A 53 16.01 -13.51 6.28
N GLN A 54 16.16 -12.57 7.21
CA GLN A 54 17.06 -12.69 8.37
C GLN A 54 16.30 -12.24 9.62
N GLY A 55 15.94 -13.19 10.48
CA GLY A 55 14.97 -12.94 11.54
C GLY A 55 13.61 -12.60 10.94
N SER A 56 13.09 -11.40 11.25
CA SER A 56 11.81 -10.91 10.73
C SER A 56 11.93 -9.89 9.58
N VAL A 57 13.16 -9.64 9.08
CA VAL A 57 13.42 -8.58 8.09
C VAL A 57 13.99 -9.15 6.80
N TRP A 58 13.58 -8.61 5.66
CA TRP A 58 14.13 -8.93 4.36
C TRP A 58 15.36 -8.07 4.07
N LYS A 59 16.54 -8.70 4.00
CA LYS A 59 17.80 -7.99 3.69
C LYS A 59 18.19 -8.18 2.24
N LEU A 60 18.58 -7.08 1.60
CA LEU A 60 19.12 -7.10 0.24
C LEU A 60 20.43 -7.92 0.22
N ILE A 61 20.49 -8.92 -0.64
CA ILE A 61 21.67 -9.78 -0.81
C ILE A 61 22.35 -9.52 -2.14
N ASN A 62 21.59 -9.27 -3.20
CA ASN A 62 22.15 -9.08 -4.53
C ASN A 62 21.23 -8.23 -5.42
N ILE A 63 21.84 -7.49 -6.34
CA ILE A 63 21.18 -6.88 -7.48
C ILE A 63 21.96 -7.32 -8.72
N THR A 64 21.31 -7.99 -9.64
CA THR A 64 21.90 -8.41 -10.92
C THR A 64 20.98 -8.04 -12.08
N TYR A 65 21.43 -8.30 -13.31
CA TYR A 65 20.70 -7.99 -14.53
C TYR A 65 20.70 -9.19 -15.46
N THR A 66 19.66 -9.29 -16.28
CA THR A 66 19.60 -10.32 -17.32
C THR A 66 20.53 -10.02 -18.49
N ASP A 67 21.07 -11.08 -19.09
CA ASP A 67 21.87 -11.02 -20.31
C ASP A 67 21.01 -10.73 -21.56
N THR A 68 21.64 -10.74 -22.74
CA THR A 68 20.97 -10.55 -24.05
C THR A 68 19.90 -11.58 -24.37
N TYR A 69 19.90 -12.72 -23.68
CA TYR A 69 18.93 -13.81 -23.83
C TYR A 69 17.92 -13.85 -22.67
N GLY A 70 17.87 -12.79 -21.86
CA GLY A 70 16.96 -12.69 -20.71
C GLY A 70 17.38 -13.56 -19.53
N ARG A 71 18.59 -14.12 -19.51
CA ARG A 71 19.03 -15.06 -18.47
C ARG A 71 19.69 -14.34 -17.32
N TYR A 72 19.45 -14.85 -16.11
CA TYR A 72 20.16 -14.42 -14.92
C TYR A 72 20.57 -15.63 -14.06
N ASN A 73 21.59 -15.42 -13.23
CA ASN A 73 21.93 -16.34 -12.17
C ASN A 73 22.51 -15.59 -10.96
N VAL A 74 22.25 -16.11 -9.76
CA VAL A 74 22.73 -15.56 -8.49
C VAL A 74 23.14 -16.72 -7.59
N LYS A 75 24.37 -16.67 -7.06
CA LYS A 75 24.85 -17.62 -6.05
C LYS A 75 24.40 -17.17 -4.66
N VAL A 76 23.70 -18.03 -3.95
CA VAL A 76 23.13 -17.76 -2.63
C VAL A 76 23.33 -18.96 -1.71
N THR A 77 23.15 -18.79 -0.41
CA THR A 77 23.17 -19.92 0.54
C THR A 77 21.76 -20.47 0.72
N GLU A 78 21.60 -21.56 1.48
CA GLU A 78 20.29 -22.02 1.93
C GLU A 78 19.47 -20.91 2.61
N GLY A 79 18.16 -20.90 2.40
CA GLY A 79 17.20 -20.05 3.10
C GLY A 79 16.01 -19.60 2.25
N LYS A 80 15.17 -18.74 2.84
CA LYS A 80 14.02 -18.14 2.18
C LYS A 80 14.40 -16.81 1.53
N TYR A 81 14.01 -16.65 0.27
CA TYR A 81 14.32 -15.48 -0.55
C TYR A 81 13.05 -14.84 -1.12
N LYS A 82 13.12 -13.54 -1.38
CA LYS A 82 12.13 -12.76 -2.13
C LYS A 82 12.87 -12.16 -3.33
N ILE A 83 12.41 -12.49 -4.53
CA ILE A 83 12.97 -12.00 -5.78
C ILE A 83 11.99 -10.99 -6.35
N ILE A 84 12.47 -9.78 -6.62
CA ILE A 84 11.71 -8.73 -7.29
C ILE A 84 12.36 -8.45 -8.63
N ILE A 85 11.54 -8.34 -9.68
CA ILE A 85 11.99 -8.06 -11.03
C ILE A 85 11.33 -6.78 -11.51
N THR A 86 12.17 -5.91 -12.07
CA THR A 86 11.76 -4.69 -12.75
C THR A 86 12.44 -4.61 -14.10
N HIS A 87 11.79 -3.98 -15.07
CA HIS A 87 12.41 -3.65 -16.33
C HIS A 87 11.78 -2.35 -16.85
N ASP A 88 12.63 -1.40 -17.20
CA ASP A 88 12.25 -0.10 -17.70
C ASP A 88 13.21 0.24 -18.84
N LEU A 89 12.68 0.74 -19.97
CA LEU A 89 13.48 1.07 -21.13
C LEU A 89 14.06 2.48 -21.04
N ASN A 90 13.56 3.32 -20.12
CA ASN A 90 13.91 4.74 -19.96
C ASN A 90 13.72 5.58 -21.25
N THR A 91 13.00 5.04 -22.24
CA THR A 91 12.68 5.73 -23.50
C THR A 91 11.29 6.39 -23.45
N THR A 92 10.52 6.06 -22.44
CA THR A 92 9.16 6.54 -22.19
C THR A 92 9.12 7.21 -20.80
N PRO A 93 8.13 8.07 -20.52
CA PRO A 93 8.04 8.78 -19.24
C PRO A 93 7.62 7.89 -18.06
N GLY A 94 6.95 6.77 -18.32
CA GLY A 94 6.55 5.78 -17.30
C GLY A 94 7.29 4.45 -17.47
N PHE A 95 7.10 3.55 -16.52
CA PHE A 95 7.64 2.18 -16.61
C PHE A 95 7.01 1.42 -17.78
N ASP A 96 7.85 0.79 -18.60
CA ASP A 96 7.40 -0.01 -19.73
C ASP A 96 6.94 -1.43 -19.38
N TYR A 97 7.34 -1.96 -18.22
CA TYR A 97 6.98 -3.32 -17.78
C TYR A 97 6.55 -3.41 -16.32
N THR A 98 5.69 -4.38 -16.03
CA THR A 98 5.14 -4.61 -14.70
C THR A 98 6.21 -5.10 -13.72
N ILE A 99 5.99 -4.83 -12.44
CA ILE A 99 6.85 -5.34 -11.37
C ILE A 99 6.34 -6.71 -10.94
N HIS A 100 7.23 -7.69 -10.88
CA HIS A 100 6.89 -9.03 -10.38
C HIS A 100 7.71 -9.36 -9.13
N THR A 101 7.07 -10.06 -8.19
CA THR A 101 7.67 -10.55 -6.96
C THR A 101 7.39 -12.03 -6.79
N LYS A 102 8.38 -12.78 -6.27
CA LYS A 102 8.22 -14.19 -5.93
C LYS A 102 9.03 -14.54 -4.70
N GLU A 103 8.37 -15.14 -3.71
CA GLU A 103 9.05 -15.76 -2.58
C GLU A 103 9.39 -17.21 -2.91
N ILE A 104 10.59 -17.65 -2.55
CA ILE A 104 11.09 -19.00 -2.78
C ILE A 104 11.84 -19.50 -1.54
N GLN A 105 11.85 -20.82 -1.35
CA GLN A 105 12.76 -21.50 -0.44
C GLN A 105 13.90 -22.12 -1.26
N VAL A 106 15.14 -21.86 -0.87
CA VAL A 106 16.33 -22.40 -1.54
C VAL A 106 16.98 -23.42 -0.63
N SER A 107 17.03 -24.68 -1.08
CA SER A 107 17.79 -25.80 -0.48
C SER A 107 18.58 -26.60 -1.52
N ASN A 108 18.44 -26.26 -2.80
CA ASN A 108 19.14 -26.79 -3.95
C ASN A 108 19.23 -25.70 -5.05
N ASN A 109 19.92 -25.99 -6.15
CA ASN A 109 19.85 -25.13 -7.33
C ASN A 109 18.41 -25.08 -7.84
N ILE A 110 17.91 -23.88 -8.13
CA ILE A 110 16.51 -23.67 -8.51
C ILE A 110 16.43 -22.78 -9.75
N GLN A 111 15.49 -23.12 -10.64
CA GLN A 111 15.13 -22.29 -11.78
C GLN A 111 13.85 -21.51 -11.48
N VAL A 112 13.91 -20.19 -11.66
CA VAL A 112 12.80 -19.26 -11.39
C VAL A 112 12.65 -18.33 -12.58
N ASN A 113 11.70 -18.65 -13.45
CA ASN A 113 11.39 -17.86 -14.63
C ASN A 113 10.31 -16.82 -14.33
N PHE A 114 10.34 -15.72 -15.08
CA PHE A 114 9.37 -14.63 -14.97
C PHE A 114 8.92 -14.17 -16.37
N THR A 115 7.65 -13.79 -16.43
CA THR A 115 7.03 -13.22 -17.63
C THR A 115 6.40 -11.89 -17.22
N LEU A 116 6.97 -10.79 -17.70
CA LEU A 116 6.48 -9.45 -17.40
C LEU A 116 5.43 -9.04 -18.42
N MET A 117 4.45 -8.27 -17.96
CA MET A 117 3.49 -7.61 -18.85
C MET A 117 4.03 -6.23 -19.19
N LYS A 118 3.61 -5.70 -20.34
CA LYS A 118 3.77 -4.27 -20.65
C LYS A 118 3.05 -3.46 -19.56
N ALA A 119 3.59 -2.30 -19.20
CA ALA A 119 3.04 -1.47 -18.12
C ALA A 119 2.93 0.00 -18.49
N ALA A 120 2.24 0.72 -17.62
CA ALA A 120 2.15 2.17 -17.58
C ALA A 120 2.29 2.63 -16.13
N THR A 121 2.51 3.93 -15.95
CA THR A 121 2.69 4.54 -14.62
C THR A 121 1.59 5.55 -14.31
N ILE A 122 1.08 5.46 -13.08
CA ILE A 122 0.25 6.50 -12.48
C ILE A 122 1.04 7.13 -11.34
N MET A 123 1.19 8.44 -11.40
CA MET A 123 1.78 9.24 -10.33
C MET A 123 0.68 9.94 -9.55
N VAL A 124 0.57 9.61 -8.27
CA VAL A 124 -0.39 10.25 -7.38
C VAL A 124 0.19 11.56 -6.85
N LYS A 125 -0.59 12.63 -6.96
CA LYS A 125 -0.26 13.95 -6.43
C LYS A 125 -1.12 14.27 -5.22
N GLY A 126 -0.58 15.10 -4.35
CA GLY A 126 -1.28 15.56 -3.15
C GLY A 126 -1.27 14.56 -2.00
N GLU A 127 -2.20 14.78 -1.08
CA GLU A 127 -2.39 14.01 0.15
C GLU A 127 -3.88 13.68 0.31
N ALA A 128 -4.18 12.48 0.83
CA ALA A 128 -5.56 12.13 1.15
C ALA A 128 -6.03 12.94 2.36
N ILE A 129 -7.20 13.58 2.23
CA ILE A 129 -7.82 14.42 3.25
C ILE A 129 -9.29 14.04 3.47
N THR A 130 -9.78 14.25 4.70
CA THR A 130 -11.15 13.98 5.13
C THR A 130 -11.61 15.01 6.14
N ALA A 131 -12.89 15.35 6.14
CA ALA A 131 -13.46 16.36 7.05
C ALA A 131 -13.37 15.98 8.54
N ALA A 132 -13.24 14.68 8.84
CA ALA A 132 -13.21 14.15 10.20
C ALA A 132 -11.95 14.51 11.01
N THR A 133 -10.88 14.99 10.37
CA THR A 133 -9.63 15.36 11.04
C THR A 133 -8.97 16.57 10.34
N ASP A 134 -8.14 17.32 11.06
CA ASP A 134 -7.27 18.39 10.53
C ASP A 134 -5.96 17.87 9.93
N GLU A 135 -5.68 16.59 10.13
CA GLU A 135 -4.50 15.94 9.57
C GLU A 135 -4.79 15.25 8.24
N THR A 136 -3.79 15.19 7.36
CA THR A 136 -3.80 14.30 6.20
C THR A 136 -3.67 12.84 6.65
N ALA A 137 -3.93 11.90 5.74
CA ALA A 137 -3.67 10.51 6.00
C ALA A 137 -2.19 10.30 6.41
N LYS A 138 -1.96 9.50 7.46
CA LYS A 138 -0.62 9.10 7.89
C LYS A 138 0.00 8.10 6.92
N TYR A 139 -0.85 7.23 6.36
CA TYR A 139 -0.45 6.22 5.41
C TYR A 139 -1.47 6.07 4.29
N VAL A 140 -0.99 5.79 3.07
CA VAL A 140 -1.82 5.51 1.92
C VAL A 140 -1.28 4.29 1.19
N GLU A 141 -2.14 3.31 0.97
CA GLU A 141 -1.88 2.15 0.13
C GLU A 141 -2.80 2.17 -1.09
N TYR A 142 -2.28 1.68 -2.21
CA TYR A 142 -2.99 1.57 -3.48
C TYR A 142 -3.02 0.11 -3.91
N ARG A 143 -4.22 -0.43 -4.16
CA ARG A 143 -4.41 -1.77 -4.71
C ARG A 143 -4.95 -1.68 -6.12
N VAL A 144 -4.21 -2.27 -7.06
CA VAL A 144 -4.59 -2.39 -8.46
C VAL A 144 -5.45 -3.63 -8.66
N GLU A 145 -6.68 -3.42 -9.14
CA GLU A 145 -7.60 -4.48 -9.53
C GLU A 145 -7.75 -4.49 -11.06
N ILE A 146 -7.39 -5.61 -11.69
CA ILE A 146 -7.44 -5.77 -13.15
C ILE A 146 -8.83 -6.24 -13.54
N LEU A 147 -9.49 -5.51 -14.43
CA LEU A 147 -10.81 -5.86 -14.95
C LEU A 147 -10.69 -6.73 -16.19
N ASN A 148 -11.44 -7.83 -16.23
CA ASN A 148 -11.58 -8.72 -17.38
C ASN A 148 -10.25 -9.27 -17.95
N GLY A 149 -9.18 -9.29 -17.15
CA GLY A 149 -7.86 -9.78 -17.54
C GLY A 149 -7.43 -10.99 -16.71
N SER A 150 -6.63 -11.87 -17.30
CA SER A 150 -6.01 -12.97 -16.57
C SER A 150 -4.79 -12.47 -15.81
N GLU A 151 -4.80 -12.66 -14.49
CA GLU A 151 -3.67 -12.30 -13.64
C GLU A 151 -2.45 -13.16 -13.96
N LYS A 152 -1.26 -12.55 -13.89
CA LYS A 152 0.00 -13.27 -14.02
C LYS A 152 0.59 -13.54 -12.63
N PRO A 153 1.08 -14.77 -12.37
CA PRO A 153 1.73 -15.09 -11.10
C PRO A 153 2.84 -14.10 -10.75
N GLY A 154 2.81 -13.65 -9.51
CA GLY A 154 3.80 -12.73 -8.97
C GLY A 154 3.63 -11.26 -9.37
N LEU A 155 2.62 -10.89 -10.16
CA LEU A 155 2.35 -9.48 -10.46
C LEU A 155 2.13 -8.69 -9.15
N MET A 156 2.90 -7.61 -8.96
CA MET A 156 2.72 -6.69 -7.85
C MET A 156 1.48 -5.83 -8.08
N LYS A 157 0.58 -5.80 -7.09
CA LYS A 157 -0.68 -5.05 -7.15
C LYS A 157 -0.85 -4.01 -6.05
N ASN A 158 -0.08 -4.14 -4.98
CA ASN A 158 -0.11 -3.19 -3.88
C ASN A 158 1.06 -2.22 -4.06
N PHE A 159 0.78 -0.94 -3.86
CA PHE A 159 1.72 0.17 -3.93
C PHE A 159 1.43 1.12 -2.77
N GLY A 160 2.27 2.12 -2.57
CA GLY A 160 2.13 3.05 -1.45
C GLY A 160 3.10 2.77 -0.31
N VAL A 161 2.61 3.02 0.91
CA VAL A 161 3.42 2.98 2.13
C VAL A 161 4.12 1.63 2.37
N LEU A 162 5.33 1.73 2.93
CA LEU A 162 6.11 0.62 3.50
C LEU A 162 6.44 -0.54 2.55
N PHE A 163 6.71 -0.25 1.28
CA PHE A 163 7.62 -1.12 0.56
C PHE A 163 9.04 -0.85 1.04
N GLU A 164 9.56 -1.70 1.94
CA GLU A 164 10.98 -1.77 2.35
C GLU A 164 11.94 -1.78 1.13
N TYR A 165 11.40 -2.06 -0.06
CA TYR A 165 12.10 -2.23 -1.31
C TYR A 165 11.94 -1.07 -2.29
N THR A 166 11.11 -0.04 -2.04
CA THR A 166 10.85 1.07 -2.99
C THR A 166 12.13 1.67 -3.56
N LYS A 167 13.10 1.98 -2.69
CA LYS A 167 14.42 2.51 -3.06
C LYS A 167 15.17 1.58 -4.01
N ASN A 168 15.07 0.27 -3.79
CA ASN A 168 15.75 -0.73 -4.62
C ASN A 168 15.02 -0.94 -5.96
N ILE A 169 13.70 -0.77 -6.00
CA ILE A 169 12.87 -0.91 -7.19
C ILE A 169 12.95 0.33 -8.08
N GLY A 170 13.16 1.51 -7.50
CA GLY A 170 13.20 2.80 -8.22
C GLY A 170 11.84 3.48 -8.31
N ILE A 171 10.93 3.20 -7.37
CA ILE A 171 9.60 3.83 -7.29
C ILE A 171 9.44 4.57 -5.96
N THR A 172 8.50 5.49 -5.89
CA THR A 172 8.09 6.16 -4.64
C THR A 172 6.79 5.54 -4.09
N ASP A 173 6.41 5.93 -2.88
CA ASP A 173 5.10 5.67 -2.30
C ASP A 173 3.94 6.34 -3.06
N LYS A 174 4.22 7.22 -4.02
CA LYS A 174 3.23 7.85 -4.90
C LYS A 174 3.19 7.28 -6.31
N THR A 175 3.98 6.25 -6.59
CA THR A 175 4.08 5.62 -7.91
C THR A 175 3.29 4.32 -7.93
N ILE A 176 2.38 4.19 -8.90
CA ILE A 176 1.59 2.98 -9.14
C ILE A 176 1.92 2.46 -10.53
N ILE A 177 2.31 1.19 -10.63
CA ILE A 177 2.57 0.54 -11.93
C ILE A 177 1.39 -0.37 -12.27
N ILE A 178 0.79 -0.15 -13.44
CA ILE A 178 -0.38 -0.91 -13.90
C ILE A 178 -0.05 -1.66 -15.20
N PRO A 179 -0.68 -2.80 -15.49
CA PRO A 179 -0.54 -3.44 -16.79
C PRO A 179 -1.11 -2.57 -17.91
N ALA A 180 -0.35 -2.41 -18.98
CA ALA A 180 -0.76 -1.67 -20.16
C ALA A 180 -1.89 -2.42 -20.89
N GLU A 181 -2.71 -1.64 -21.59
CA GLU A 181 -3.83 -2.09 -22.41
C GLU A 181 -4.98 -2.80 -21.66
N LEU A 182 -4.89 -2.93 -20.34
CA LEU A 182 -5.94 -3.50 -19.50
C LEU A 182 -6.67 -2.40 -18.72
N LYS A 183 -7.98 -2.58 -18.54
CA LYS A 183 -8.76 -1.72 -17.65
C LYS A 183 -8.46 -2.09 -16.21
N VAL A 184 -8.15 -1.10 -15.38
CA VAL A 184 -7.86 -1.31 -13.96
C VAL A 184 -8.65 -0.34 -13.08
N ASN A 185 -9.05 -0.83 -11.92
CA ASN A 185 -9.48 0.01 -10.81
C ASN A 185 -8.33 0.16 -9.81
N ILE A 186 -8.25 1.32 -9.17
CA ILE A 186 -7.29 1.56 -8.11
C ILE A 186 -8.07 1.87 -6.84
N ILE A 187 -7.98 0.94 -5.90
CA ILE A 187 -8.53 1.10 -4.57
C ILE A 187 -7.47 1.75 -3.69
N VAL A 188 -7.86 2.83 -3.04
CA VAL A 188 -7.06 3.55 -2.05
C VAL A 188 -7.52 3.14 -0.66
N GLU A 189 -6.57 2.78 0.20
CA GLU A 189 -6.77 2.59 1.63
C GLU A 189 -5.93 3.65 2.36
N ALA A 190 -6.59 4.66 2.92
CA ALA A 190 -5.94 5.80 3.57
C ALA A 190 -6.21 5.78 5.09
N ALA A 191 -5.15 5.76 5.89
CA ALA A 191 -5.23 5.67 7.35
C ALA A 191 -5.11 7.06 7.99
N PHE A 192 -6.15 7.47 8.72
CA PHE A 192 -6.24 8.77 9.41
C PHE A 192 -6.23 8.58 10.92
N LEU A 193 -5.65 9.54 11.65
CA LEU A 193 -5.80 9.65 13.10
C LEU A 193 -7.06 10.48 13.39
N ILE A 194 -8.09 9.84 13.93
CA ILE A 194 -9.39 10.46 14.26
C ILE A 194 -9.67 10.14 15.73
N GLU A 195 -9.83 11.16 16.57
CA GLU A 195 -10.14 11.00 18.01
C GLU A 195 -9.18 10.03 18.74
N ARG A 196 -7.89 10.07 18.39
CA ARG A 196 -6.81 9.19 18.92
C ARG A 196 -6.84 7.74 18.42
N GLU A 197 -7.73 7.39 17.50
CA GLU A 197 -7.77 6.08 16.86
C GLU A 197 -7.32 6.17 15.40
N MET A 198 -6.57 5.16 14.94
CA MET A 198 -6.26 5.01 13.52
C MET A 198 -7.47 4.39 12.81
N LYS A 199 -8.07 5.13 11.88
CA LYS A 199 -9.19 4.68 11.06
C LYS A 199 -8.79 4.66 9.59
N THR A 200 -9.00 3.51 8.95
CA THR A 200 -8.75 3.34 7.52
C THR A 200 -10.00 3.62 6.72
N ILE A 201 -9.91 4.55 5.78
CA ILE A 201 -10.97 4.91 4.84
C ILE A 201 -10.61 4.34 3.47
N LYS A 202 -11.56 3.66 2.84
CA LYS A 202 -11.39 2.98 1.56
C LYS A 202 -12.22 3.66 0.46
N PHE A 203 -11.59 3.99 -0.67
CA PHE A 203 -12.26 4.62 -1.81
C PHE A 203 -11.55 4.31 -3.14
N ASN A 204 -12.22 4.52 -4.27
CA ASN A 204 -11.59 4.40 -5.59
C ASN A 204 -10.84 5.69 -5.95
N LEU A 205 -9.63 5.59 -6.50
CA LEU A 205 -8.82 6.74 -6.92
C LEU A 205 -9.48 7.52 -8.08
N THR A 206 -10.23 6.83 -8.94
CA THR A 206 -10.96 7.41 -10.07
C THR A 206 -12.39 6.91 -10.11
N ASP A 207 -13.27 7.71 -10.72
CA ASP A 207 -14.69 7.36 -10.89
C ASP A 207 -14.89 6.20 -11.87
N ASN A 208 -14.01 6.10 -12.87
CA ASN A 208 -14.03 5.08 -13.91
C ASN A 208 -12.71 4.30 -13.96
N PRO A 209 -12.73 3.04 -14.45
CA PRO A 209 -11.52 2.27 -14.68
C PRO A 209 -10.56 2.98 -15.64
N ILE A 210 -9.27 2.87 -15.37
CA ILE A 210 -8.19 3.46 -16.17
C ILE A 210 -7.65 2.42 -17.14
N LYS A 211 -7.32 2.84 -18.37
CA LYS A 211 -6.57 2.04 -19.34
C LYS A 211 -5.50 2.95 -19.96
N LEU A 212 -4.25 2.52 -19.90
CA LEU A 212 -3.09 3.24 -20.44
C LEU A 212 -2.28 2.33 -21.38
N SER A 213 -1.56 2.94 -22.32
CA SER A 213 -0.64 2.27 -23.22
C SER A 213 0.74 2.08 -22.60
N GLN A 214 1.57 1.25 -23.25
CA GLN A 214 2.91 0.93 -22.73
C GLN A 214 3.77 2.19 -22.55
N GLY A 215 4.39 2.32 -21.36
CA GLY A 215 5.26 3.45 -21.01
C GLY A 215 4.52 4.78 -20.82
N GLU A 216 3.19 4.79 -20.91
CA GLU A 216 2.37 5.97 -20.69
C GLU A 216 2.43 6.39 -19.21
N TYR A 217 2.32 7.69 -18.97
CA TYR A 217 2.41 8.30 -17.65
C TYR A 217 1.19 9.20 -17.42
N LEU A 218 0.48 8.97 -16.31
CA LEU A 218 -0.70 9.74 -15.92
C LEU A 218 -0.55 10.30 -14.51
N GLU A 219 -0.82 11.59 -14.32
CA GLU A 219 -0.87 12.21 -12.99
C GLU A 219 -2.32 12.30 -12.47
N ILE A 220 -2.54 11.93 -11.22
CA ILE A 220 -3.86 11.97 -10.57
C ILE A 220 -3.76 12.61 -9.19
N GLU A 221 -4.60 13.61 -8.93
CA GLU A 221 -4.72 14.27 -7.62
C GLU A 221 -5.65 13.47 -6.70
N ILE A 222 -5.12 12.91 -5.61
CA ILE A 222 -5.88 12.06 -4.68
C ILE A 222 -6.99 12.82 -3.95
N GLN A 223 -6.85 14.13 -3.79
CA GLN A 223 -7.82 14.99 -3.08
C GLN A 223 -9.20 14.91 -3.72
N LYS A 224 -9.28 14.78 -5.05
CA LYS A 224 -10.57 14.64 -5.73
C LYS A 224 -11.35 13.45 -5.18
N ALA A 225 -10.70 12.29 -5.12
CA ALA A 225 -11.32 11.05 -4.68
C ALA A 225 -11.57 11.02 -3.17
N SER A 226 -10.60 11.49 -2.36
CA SER A 226 -10.74 11.48 -0.90
C SER A 226 -11.83 12.46 -0.43
N LEU A 227 -11.92 13.67 -1.02
CA LEU A 227 -12.98 14.62 -0.70
C LEU A 227 -14.33 14.16 -1.23
N ALA A 228 -14.41 13.55 -2.42
CA ALA A 228 -15.66 12.97 -2.90
C ALA A 228 -16.22 11.92 -1.92
N HIS A 229 -15.34 11.06 -1.39
CA HIS A 229 -15.70 10.11 -0.34
C HIS A 229 -16.11 10.82 0.95
N SER A 230 -15.34 11.82 1.39
CA SER A 230 -15.63 12.58 2.60
C SER A 230 -16.96 13.35 2.51
N ILE A 231 -17.36 13.84 1.33
CA ILE A 231 -18.66 14.49 1.13
C ILE A 231 -19.78 13.49 1.42
N LYS A 232 -19.73 12.30 0.80
CA LYS A 232 -20.72 11.24 1.04
C LYS A 232 -20.80 10.84 2.51
N MET A 233 -19.65 10.75 3.19
CA MET A 233 -19.58 10.49 4.62
C MET A 233 -20.32 11.57 5.42
N VAL A 234 -20.04 12.85 5.18
CA VAL A 234 -20.68 13.97 5.88
C VAL A 234 -22.18 14.03 5.60
N GLU A 235 -22.60 13.76 4.37
CA GLU A 235 -24.02 13.64 4.01
C GLU A 235 -24.74 12.54 4.79
N ASN A 236 -24.12 11.36 4.92
CA ASN A 236 -24.69 10.27 5.71
C ASN A 236 -24.83 10.64 7.19
N ILE A 237 -23.82 11.31 7.78
CA ILE A 237 -23.89 11.76 9.18
C ILE A 237 -24.97 12.84 9.35
N LEU A 238 -25.14 13.73 8.36
CA LEU A 238 -26.23 14.71 8.36
C LEU A 238 -27.60 14.01 8.36
N LEU A 239 -27.80 13.03 7.49
CA LEU A 239 -29.04 12.25 7.42
C LEU A 239 -29.33 11.56 8.77
N GLU A 240 -28.35 10.87 9.35
CA GLU A 240 -28.49 10.26 10.68
C GLU A 240 -28.87 11.29 11.75
N THR A 241 -28.28 12.49 11.69
CA THR A 241 -28.55 13.56 12.67
C THR A 241 -29.95 14.13 12.48
N GLN A 242 -30.45 14.23 11.25
CA GLN A 242 -31.82 14.64 10.96
C GLN A 242 -32.84 13.61 11.47
N GLU A 243 -32.55 12.30 11.38
CA GLU A 243 -33.38 11.27 12.00
C GLU A 243 -33.42 11.41 13.53
N LEU A 244 -32.26 11.58 14.17
CA LEU A 244 -32.18 11.78 15.64
C LEU A 244 -32.98 13.01 16.12
N ILE A 245 -32.96 14.09 15.33
CA ILE A 245 -33.78 15.28 15.62
C ILE A 245 -35.27 14.94 15.55
N ARG A 246 -35.71 14.22 14.50
CA ARG A 246 -37.12 13.83 14.34
C ARG A 246 -37.59 12.91 15.47
N GLU A 247 -36.76 11.97 15.90
CA GLU A 247 -37.05 11.13 17.07
C GLU A 247 -37.18 11.95 18.36
N ALA A 248 -36.32 12.95 18.56
CA ALA A 248 -36.39 13.83 19.72
C ALA A 248 -37.67 14.69 19.71
N GLU A 249 -38.07 15.22 18.55
CA GLU A 249 -39.34 15.96 18.40
C GLU A 249 -40.55 15.08 18.72
N GLN A 250 -40.57 13.83 18.24
CA GLN A 250 -41.64 12.87 18.54
C GLN A 250 -41.74 12.54 20.03
N LYS A 251 -40.62 12.60 20.76
CA LYS A 251 -40.56 12.43 22.22
C LYS A 251 -40.90 13.71 22.99
N GLY A 252 -41.30 14.78 22.30
CA GLY A 252 -41.75 16.04 22.91
C GLY A 252 -40.64 17.06 23.17
N PHE A 253 -39.41 16.82 22.72
CA PHE A 253 -38.32 17.78 22.88
C PHE A 253 -38.39 18.89 21.84
N TYR A 254 -38.12 20.14 22.26
CA TYR A 254 -38.09 21.29 21.36
C TYR A 254 -36.78 21.35 20.55
N MET A 255 -36.81 20.93 19.28
CA MET A 255 -35.61 20.87 18.42
C MET A 255 -35.51 22.01 17.38
N THR A 256 -36.44 22.97 17.40
CA THR A 256 -36.50 24.07 16.42
C THR A 256 -35.20 24.90 16.37
N ILE A 257 -34.44 24.94 17.47
CA ILE A 257 -33.14 25.61 17.58
C ILE A 257 -32.10 25.10 16.57
N PHE A 258 -32.27 23.89 16.03
CA PHE A 258 -31.35 23.29 15.07
C PHE A 258 -31.68 23.57 13.60
N LYS A 259 -32.90 24.03 13.27
CA LYS A 259 -33.34 24.19 11.87
C LYS A 259 -32.45 25.12 11.05
N SER A 260 -32.12 26.31 11.58
CA SER A 260 -31.24 27.25 10.89
C SER A 260 -29.81 26.72 10.71
N LYS A 261 -29.33 25.91 11.66
CA LYS A 261 -28.02 25.26 11.57
C LYS A 261 -27.99 24.18 10.50
N LEU A 262 -29.05 23.36 10.39
CA LEU A 262 -29.17 22.35 9.34
C LEU A 262 -29.15 22.96 7.94
N SER A 263 -29.92 24.02 7.70
CA SER A 263 -29.91 24.71 6.40
C SER A 263 -28.53 25.28 6.05
N ARG A 264 -27.79 25.78 7.04
CA ARG A 264 -26.40 26.24 6.82
C ARG A 264 -25.47 25.09 6.46
N ILE A 265 -25.59 23.96 7.15
CA ILE A 265 -24.80 22.75 6.91
C ILE A 265 -25.04 22.22 5.48
N GLU A 266 -26.31 22.14 5.05
CA GLU A 266 -26.67 21.74 3.69
C GLU A 266 -26.04 22.68 2.64
N GLY A 267 -26.06 23.99 2.89
CA GLY A 267 -25.39 24.98 2.06
C GLY A 267 -23.88 24.78 1.96
N LEU A 268 -23.21 24.47 3.07
CA LEU A 268 -21.77 24.16 3.10
C LEU A 268 -21.43 22.88 2.31
N ILE A 269 -22.25 21.83 2.43
CA ILE A 269 -22.06 20.58 1.67
C ILE A 269 -22.24 20.83 0.17
N LEU A 270 -23.27 21.60 -0.23
CA LEU A 270 -23.49 21.96 -1.64
C LEU A 270 -22.35 22.79 -2.20
N SER A 271 -21.87 23.78 -1.44
CA SER A 271 -20.69 24.59 -1.79
C SER A 271 -19.44 23.71 -1.94
N SER A 272 -19.24 22.74 -1.04
CA SER A 272 -18.12 21.78 -1.10
C SER A 272 -18.14 20.97 -2.41
N LYS A 273 -19.29 20.44 -2.82
CA LYS A 273 -19.44 19.72 -4.09
C LYS A 273 -19.04 20.58 -5.29
N THR A 274 -19.53 21.82 -5.34
CA THR A 274 -19.20 22.78 -6.40
C THR A 274 -17.69 23.08 -6.42
N LYS A 275 -17.08 23.27 -5.23
CA LYS A 275 -15.64 23.52 -5.11
C LYS A 275 -14.80 22.31 -5.54
N LEU A 276 -15.25 21.09 -5.24
CA LEU A 276 -14.61 19.85 -5.67
C LEU A 276 -14.57 19.72 -7.20
N GLU A 277 -15.69 19.97 -7.87
CA GLU A 277 -15.79 19.96 -9.34
C GLU A 277 -14.85 20.98 -9.99
N ASN A 278 -14.72 22.15 -9.36
CA ASN A 278 -13.81 23.21 -9.78
C ASN A 278 -12.36 23.02 -9.32
N LYS A 279 -12.00 21.84 -8.80
CA LYS A 279 -10.65 21.50 -8.27
C LYS A 279 -10.13 22.44 -7.17
N LYS A 280 -11.02 23.13 -6.46
CA LYS A 280 -10.68 24.00 -5.32
C LYS A 280 -10.63 23.17 -4.03
N TYR A 281 -9.68 22.25 -3.94
CA TYR A 281 -9.64 21.22 -2.89
C TYR A 281 -9.55 21.79 -1.47
N GLU A 282 -8.71 22.79 -1.24
CA GLU A 282 -8.57 23.43 0.08
C GLU A 282 -9.88 24.11 0.51
N ALA A 283 -10.47 24.91 -0.37
CA ALA A 283 -11.74 25.58 -0.08
C ALA A 283 -12.90 24.60 0.08
N CYS A 284 -12.88 23.47 -0.65
CA CYS A 284 -13.84 22.37 -0.48
C CYS A 284 -13.69 21.74 0.91
N TYR A 285 -12.45 21.47 1.32
CA TYR A 285 -12.14 20.89 2.62
C TYR A 285 -12.61 21.78 3.78
N VAL A 286 -12.37 23.10 3.69
CA VAL A 286 -12.78 24.07 4.72
C VAL A 286 -14.28 24.01 4.97
N ASP A 287 -15.09 24.17 3.92
CA ASP A 287 -16.56 24.12 4.04
C ASP A 287 -17.04 22.78 4.60
N LEU A 288 -16.44 21.68 4.11
CA LEU A 288 -16.85 20.34 4.50
C LEU A 288 -16.50 20.01 5.95
N ARG A 289 -15.33 20.48 6.43
CA ARG A 289 -14.92 20.34 7.83
C ARG A 289 -15.82 21.16 8.75
N GLU A 290 -16.17 22.37 8.34
CA GLU A 290 -17.11 23.21 9.09
C GLU A 290 -18.50 22.56 9.20
N ALA A 291 -18.98 21.96 8.10
CA ALA A 291 -20.21 21.17 8.10
C ALA A 291 -20.10 19.98 9.05
N TYR A 292 -19.03 19.19 8.97
CA TYR A 292 -18.79 18.03 9.83
C TYR A 292 -18.80 18.41 11.32
N ILE A 293 -18.01 19.40 11.74
CA ILE A 293 -17.93 19.85 13.14
C ILE A 293 -19.30 20.34 13.62
N SER A 294 -20.03 21.08 12.77
CA SER A 294 -21.37 21.57 13.10
C SER A 294 -22.35 20.42 13.34
N ILE A 295 -22.28 19.35 12.54
CA ILE A 295 -23.14 18.17 12.70
C ILE A 295 -22.81 17.42 14.00
N ILE A 296 -21.52 17.18 14.29
CA ILE A 296 -21.09 16.49 15.52
C ILE A 296 -21.56 17.25 16.75
N ASN A 297 -21.39 18.58 16.78
CA ASN A 297 -21.86 19.42 17.88
C ASN A 297 -23.38 19.34 18.10
N ILE A 298 -24.18 19.22 17.02
CA ILE A 298 -25.63 19.02 17.13
C ILE A 298 -25.92 17.62 17.72
N LYS A 299 -25.27 16.58 17.21
CA LYS A 299 -25.45 15.19 17.66
C LYS A 299 -25.10 15.04 19.14
N GLU A 300 -24.03 15.66 19.61
CA GLU A 300 -23.65 15.69 21.03
C GLU A 300 -24.69 16.41 21.88
N LYS A 301 -25.15 17.59 21.45
CA LYS A 301 -26.14 18.36 22.22
C LYS A 301 -27.46 17.59 22.39
N ILE A 302 -27.91 16.91 21.34
CA ILE A 302 -29.11 16.05 21.41
C ILE A 302 -28.92 14.92 22.43
N LYS A 303 -27.76 14.24 22.40
CA LYS A 303 -27.45 13.17 23.37
C LYS A 303 -27.45 13.68 24.80
N THR A 304 -26.85 14.84 25.07
CA THR A 304 -26.84 15.45 26.40
C THR A 304 -28.26 15.76 26.89
N THR A 305 -29.11 16.34 26.04
CA THR A 305 -30.51 16.61 26.40
C THR A 305 -31.29 15.34 26.76
N PHE A 306 -31.08 14.23 26.05
CA PHE A 306 -31.69 12.94 26.42
C PHE A 306 -31.18 12.39 27.77
N ALA A 307 -29.88 12.51 28.03
CA ALA A 307 -29.28 12.02 29.28
C ALA A 307 -29.80 12.80 30.51
N GLU A 308 -29.93 14.12 30.38
CA GLU A 308 -30.50 14.98 31.42
C GLU A 308 -31.97 14.64 31.70
N ALA A 309 -32.77 14.46 30.65
CA ALA A 309 -34.19 14.11 30.78
C ALA A 309 -34.43 12.70 31.34
N SER A 310 -33.50 11.76 31.12
CA SER A 310 -33.61 10.38 31.67
C SER A 310 -33.14 10.28 33.13
N SER A 311 -32.42 11.29 33.62
CA SER A 311 -31.89 11.35 34.99
C SER A 311 -32.78 12.19 35.93
N SER A 312 -33.86 12.78 35.42
CA SER A 312 -34.85 13.59 36.14
C SER A 312 -36.13 12.79 36.39
#